data_AF-A0AA41RKC7-F1
#
_entry.id   AF-A0AA41RKC7-F1
#
_cell.length_a   1.000
_cell.length_b   1.000
_cell.length_c   1.000
_cell.angle_alpha   90.00
_cell.angle_beta   90.00
_cell.angle_gamma   90.00
#
_symmetry.space_group_name_H-M   'P 1'
#
loop_
_entity.id
_entity.type
_entity.pdbx_description
1 polymer ?
#
loop_
_entity_poly.entity_id
_entity_poly.type
_entity_poly.pdbx_seq_one_letter_code
_entity_poly.pdbx_strand_id
1 'polypeptide(L)'
;MLHPTGVKKMGEIQLAIRFSLANMGNVLHMYMWPLLPKMHYLQPLSVNQVESLRYQASNVVAARLSRAEPPLGREVVEYMLDNDTHIFSMRRSKANFFRLVSVLSGVIAMGRTLEMLRSWQKPVYSVLFLMVFLVLVAYPELILPSILLYIAFLGLCRYRGRPRHPVHMDIRLSHAETPYPDELDEEFDTFPSTRSNEMVRMRYDRLRSVAGRIQTVVGDLATQGERLQALLSWRDPRATFLFVLLCLFAAIGFYAVPFRVVVALWGLYGFRPPKFRSKLPSPALSFFRRLPTNADSLL
;
A
#
# COMPACT_ATOMS: atom_id res chain seq x y z
N MET A 1 7.95 -19.26 -24.25
CA MET A 1 9.03 -18.36 -24.65
C MET A 1 8.45 -16.96 -24.77
N LEU A 2 8.96 -15.97 -24.02
CA LEU A 2 8.59 -14.57 -24.23
C LEU A 2 9.34 -14.09 -25.48
N HIS A 3 8.59 -13.61 -26.49
CA HIS A 3 9.19 -12.97 -27.65
C HIS A 3 9.24 -11.45 -27.42
N PRO A 4 10.14 -10.71 -28.10
CA PRO A 4 10.20 -9.24 -28.01
C PRO A 4 8.90 -8.54 -28.44
N THR A 5 8.00 -9.25 -29.12
CA THR A 5 6.65 -8.78 -29.51
C THR A 5 5.58 -9.03 -28.45
N GLY A 6 5.95 -9.56 -27.27
CA GLY A 6 5.03 -9.86 -26.18
C GLY A 6 4.72 -11.34 -26.01
N VAL A 7 3.76 -11.65 -25.14
CA VAL A 7 3.32 -13.02 -24.87
C VAL A 7 2.39 -13.48 -26.00
N LYS A 8 2.91 -14.28 -26.93
CA LYS A 8 2.08 -14.97 -27.92
C LYS A 8 1.41 -16.18 -27.25
N LYS A 9 0.09 -16.15 -27.09
CA LYS A 9 -0.67 -17.27 -26.52
C LYS A 9 -0.64 -18.46 -27.49
N MET A 10 0.19 -19.46 -27.22
CA MET A 10 0.36 -20.67 -28.05
C MET A 10 -0.42 -21.89 -27.52
N GLY A 11 -1.22 -21.70 -26.47
CA GLY A 11 -1.92 -22.74 -25.74
C GLY A 11 -1.77 -22.51 -24.22
N GLU A 12 -2.61 -23.17 -23.43
CA GLU A 12 -2.51 -23.16 -21.96
C GLU A 12 -2.15 -24.56 -21.49
N ILE A 13 -0.99 -24.71 -20.84
CA ILE A 13 -0.63 -25.94 -20.13
C ILE A 13 -0.89 -25.68 -18.65
N GLN A 14 -1.92 -26.33 -18.10
CA GLN A 14 -2.31 -26.17 -16.71
C GLN A 14 -1.70 -27.30 -15.88
N LEU A 15 -0.57 -27.02 -15.23
CA LEU A 15 0.00 -27.92 -14.23
C LEU A 15 -0.53 -27.52 -12.85
N ALA A 16 -1.43 -28.33 -12.29
CA ALA A 16 -1.95 -28.11 -10.94
C ALA A 16 -1.29 -29.08 -9.96
N ILE A 17 -0.40 -28.57 -9.12
CA ILE A 17 0.16 -29.35 -8.00
C ILE A 17 -0.79 -29.16 -6.80
N ARG A 18 -1.58 -30.20 -6.50
CA ARG A 18 -2.46 -30.20 -5.33
C ARG A 18 -1.74 -30.88 -4.17
N PHE A 19 -1.25 -30.08 -3.24
CA PHE A 19 -0.79 -30.60 -1.95
C PHE A 19 -2.02 -31.01 -1.13
N SER A 20 -2.22 -32.32 -0.94
CA SER A 20 -3.20 -32.84 0.00
C SER A 20 -2.62 -32.80 1.40
N LEU A 21 -3.34 -32.17 2.33
CA LEU A 21 -2.89 -31.99 3.70
C LEU A 21 -3.42 -33.12 4.58
N ALA A 22 -2.50 -33.91 5.14
CA ALA A 22 -2.84 -35.01 6.04
C ALA A 22 -3.32 -34.52 7.42
N ASN A 23 -2.86 -33.36 7.89
CA ASN A 23 -3.25 -32.78 9.18
C ASN A 23 -3.35 -31.25 9.11
N MET A 24 -4.57 -30.71 9.27
CA MET A 24 -4.84 -29.27 9.29
C MET A 24 -4.21 -28.57 10.52
N GLY A 25 -4.09 -29.28 11.64
CA GLY A 25 -3.47 -28.76 12.87
C GLY A 25 -1.98 -28.44 12.68
N ASN A 26 -1.24 -29.29 11.97
CA ASN A 26 0.18 -29.04 11.68
C ASN A 26 0.37 -27.79 10.79
N VAL A 27 -0.57 -27.49 9.90
CA VAL A 27 -0.51 -26.29 9.07
C VAL A 27 -0.84 -25.03 9.84
N LEU A 28 -1.89 -25.08 10.67
CA LEU A 28 -2.20 -24.00 11.60
C LEU A 28 -1.00 -23.70 12.49
N HIS A 29 -0.34 -24.75 12.99
CA HIS A 29 0.90 -24.63 13.74
C HIS A 29 1.99 -23.97 12.90
N MET A 30 2.27 -24.43 11.67
CA MET A 30 3.28 -23.81 10.79
C MET A 30 3.07 -22.30 10.57
N TYR A 31 1.83 -21.81 10.46
CA TYR A 31 1.56 -20.37 10.33
C TYR A 31 1.94 -19.56 11.58
N MET A 32 2.00 -20.19 12.75
CA MET A 32 2.40 -19.57 14.02
C MET A 32 3.91 -19.65 14.28
N TRP A 33 4.66 -20.41 13.47
CA TRP A 33 6.10 -20.54 13.65
C TRP A 33 6.89 -19.45 12.92
N PRO A 34 8.00 -18.98 13.51
CA PRO A 34 8.87 -18.01 12.86
C PRO A 34 9.46 -18.61 11.57
N LEU A 35 9.49 -17.80 10.50
CA LEU A 35 10.02 -18.23 9.20
C LEU A 35 11.53 -18.48 9.24
N LEU A 36 12.25 -17.80 10.13
CA LEU A 36 13.70 -17.89 10.24
C LEU A 36 14.09 -18.57 11.57
N PRO A 37 15.29 -19.18 11.66
CA PRO A 37 15.85 -19.59 12.94
C PRO A 37 16.00 -18.40 13.89
N LYS A 38 15.82 -18.65 15.21
CA LYS A 38 15.85 -17.62 16.27
C LYS A 38 17.05 -16.67 16.19
N MET A 39 18.22 -17.18 15.80
CA MET A 39 19.47 -16.41 15.68
C MET A 39 19.32 -15.15 14.81
N HIS A 40 18.60 -15.24 13.68
CA HIS A 40 18.46 -14.13 12.74
C HIS A 40 17.49 -13.04 13.20
N TYR A 41 16.70 -13.28 14.26
CA TYR A 41 15.89 -12.24 14.89
C TYR A 41 16.68 -11.45 15.94
N LEU A 42 17.69 -12.08 16.56
CA LEU A 42 18.59 -11.43 17.50
C LEU A 42 19.71 -10.67 16.79
N GLN A 43 20.21 -11.24 15.69
CA GLN A 43 21.24 -10.65 14.85
C GLN A 43 20.74 -10.62 13.40
N PRO A 44 20.09 -9.53 12.96
CA PRO A 44 19.53 -9.45 11.63
C PRO A 44 20.63 -9.48 10.57
N LEU A 45 20.39 -10.20 9.48
CA LEU A 45 21.26 -10.19 8.31
C LEU A 45 21.17 -8.81 7.64
N SER A 46 22.31 -8.27 7.23
CA SER A 46 22.32 -7.08 6.38
C SER A 46 21.69 -7.39 5.02
N VAL A 47 21.12 -6.37 4.36
CA VAL A 47 20.49 -6.50 3.04
C VAL A 47 21.44 -7.19 2.05
N ASN A 48 22.70 -6.75 2.01
CA ASN A 48 23.74 -7.32 1.14
C ASN A 48 24.03 -8.80 1.45
N GLN A 49 24.03 -9.20 2.73
CA GLN A 49 24.23 -10.60 3.12
C GLN A 49 23.05 -11.47 2.70
N VAL A 50 21.81 -10.97 2.84
CA VAL A 50 20.62 -11.70 2.38
C VAL A 50 20.65 -11.90 0.88
N GLU A 51 21.00 -10.87 0.11
CA GLU A 51 21.13 -10.94 -1.35
C GLU A 51 22.20 -11.96 -1.77
N SER A 52 23.38 -11.90 -1.14
CA SER A 52 24.45 -12.87 -1.37
C SER A 52 24.01 -14.31 -1.08
N LEU A 53 23.36 -14.55 0.06
CA LEU A 53 22.88 -15.88 0.44
C LEU A 53 21.78 -16.39 -0.51
N ARG A 54 20.88 -15.52 -0.97
CA ARG A 54 19.87 -15.87 -1.98
C ARG A 54 20.49 -16.26 -3.31
N TYR A 55 21.49 -15.51 -3.76
CA TYR A 55 22.23 -15.83 -4.97
C TYR A 55 22.92 -17.20 -4.89
N GLN A 56 23.61 -17.48 -3.77
CA GLN A 56 24.23 -18.79 -3.54
C GLN A 56 23.20 -19.92 -3.48
N ALA A 57 22.09 -19.71 -2.77
CA ALA A 57 21.00 -20.70 -2.70
C ALA A 57 20.41 -20.99 -4.09
N SER A 58 20.21 -19.95 -4.92
CA SER A 58 19.76 -20.08 -6.31
C SER A 58 20.70 -20.94 -7.15
N ASN A 59 22.01 -20.68 -7.07
CA ASN A 59 23.02 -21.48 -7.77
C ASN A 59 22.99 -22.97 -7.34
N VAL A 60 22.83 -23.24 -6.06
CA VAL A 60 22.74 -24.62 -5.53
C VAL A 60 21.47 -25.31 -6.03
N VAL A 61 20.33 -24.61 -6.03
CA VAL A 61 19.06 -25.14 -6.53
C VAL A 61 19.15 -25.41 -8.03
N ALA A 62 19.71 -24.49 -8.81
CA ALA A 62 19.94 -24.68 -10.25
C ALA A 62 20.84 -25.89 -10.55
N ALA A 63 21.92 -26.05 -9.80
CA ALA A 63 22.83 -27.20 -9.94
C ALA A 63 22.19 -28.55 -9.54
N ARG A 64 21.21 -28.54 -8.63
CA ARG A 64 20.46 -29.74 -8.25
C ARG A 64 19.39 -30.09 -9.27
N LEU A 65 18.64 -29.09 -9.72
CA LEU A 65 17.54 -29.28 -10.68
C LEU A 65 18.04 -29.61 -12.10
N SER A 66 19.27 -29.23 -12.46
CA SER A 66 19.89 -29.66 -13.72
C SER A 66 20.20 -31.16 -13.76
N ARG A 67 20.26 -31.82 -12.59
CA ARG A 67 20.48 -33.27 -12.45
C ARG A 67 19.18 -34.05 -12.19
N ALA A 68 18.03 -33.37 -12.11
CA ALA A 68 16.74 -34.02 -11.93
C ALA A 68 16.23 -34.61 -13.25
N GLU A 69 15.25 -35.50 -13.18
CA GLU A 69 14.56 -36.04 -14.37
C GLU A 69 13.12 -35.49 -14.41
N PRO A 70 12.75 -34.64 -15.38
CA PRO A 70 13.56 -34.07 -16.46
C PRO A 70 14.53 -32.96 -15.98
N PRO A 71 15.69 -32.78 -16.64
CA PRO A 71 16.66 -31.76 -16.24
C PRO A 71 16.13 -30.36 -16.55
N LEU A 72 16.11 -29.49 -15.54
CA LEU A 72 15.72 -28.10 -15.70
C LEU A 72 16.95 -27.25 -16.02
N GLY A 73 16.88 -26.50 -17.11
CA GLY A 73 17.92 -25.54 -17.47
C GLY A 73 18.07 -24.44 -16.42
N ARG A 74 19.30 -23.94 -16.24
CA ARG A 74 19.61 -22.85 -15.30
C ARG A 74 18.73 -21.63 -15.51
N GLU A 75 18.47 -21.26 -16.77
CA GLU A 75 17.59 -20.17 -17.17
C GLU A 75 16.16 -20.32 -16.61
N VAL A 76 15.63 -21.55 -16.64
CA VAL A 76 14.29 -21.85 -16.11
C VAL A 76 14.26 -21.70 -14.60
N VAL A 77 15.31 -22.17 -13.92
CA VAL A 77 15.43 -22.08 -12.46
C VAL A 77 15.61 -20.63 -12.00
N GLU A 78 16.44 -19.85 -12.69
CA GLU A 78 16.63 -18.42 -12.41
C GLU A 78 15.35 -17.62 -12.65
N TYR A 79 14.59 -17.96 -13.71
CA TYR A 79 13.26 -17.40 -13.95
C TYR A 79 12.25 -17.79 -12.86
N MET A 80 12.23 -19.05 -12.42
CA MET A 80 11.32 -19.53 -11.37
C MET A 80 11.63 -18.94 -9.98
N LEU A 81 12.92 -18.70 -9.68
CA LEU A 81 13.37 -18.11 -8.42
C LEU A 81 13.32 -16.57 -8.43
N ASP A 82 12.92 -15.96 -9.54
CA ASP A 82 12.86 -14.50 -9.74
C ASP A 82 14.18 -13.82 -9.35
N ASN A 83 15.30 -14.37 -9.83
CA ASN A 83 16.65 -13.94 -9.43
C ASN A 83 17.00 -12.50 -9.88
N ASP A 84 16.18 -11.91 -10.76
CA ASP A 84 16.33 -10.55 -11.30
C ASP A 84 15.68 -9.46 -10.44
N THR A 85 15.47 -9.69 -9.13
CA THR A 85 14.90 -8.68 -8.23
C THR A 85 15.71 -7.38 -8.18
N HIS A 86 16.98 -7.41 -8.56
CA HIS A 86 17.89 -6.26 -8.53
C HIS A 86 17.88 -5.42 -9.82
N ILE A 87 17.31 -5.95 -10.91
CA ILE A 87 17.28 -5.25 -12.20
C ILE A 87 15.98 -4.44 -12.25
N PHE A 88 16.11 -3.12 -12.45
CA PHE A 88 14.97 -2.24 -12.60
C PHE A 88 14.18 -2.60 -13.87
N SER A 89 12.86 -2.77 -13.73
CA SER A 89 11.94 -2.92 -14.87
C SER A 89 10.75 -1.99 -14.71
N MET A 90 10.42 -1.25 -15.77
CA MET A 90 9.25 -0.38 -15.82
C MET A 90 7.92 -1.15 -15.69
N ARG A 91 7.85 -2.37 -16.25
CA ARG A 91 6.65 -3.21 -16.17
C ARG A 91 6.44 -3.72 -14.75
N ARG A 92 7.50 -4.21 -14.09
CA ARG A 92 7.46 -4.67 -12.68
C ARG A 92 7.08 -3.53 -11.73
N SER A 93 7.63 -2.32 -11.93
CA SER A 93 7.29 -1.16 -11.10
C SER A 93 5.83 -0.72 -11.27
N LYS A 94 5.30 -0.70 -12.51
CA LYS A 94 3.87 -0.48 -12.77
C LYS A 94 2.99 -1.54 -12.09
N ALA A 95 3.32 -2.82 -12.25
CA ALA A 95 2.56 -3.91 -11.63
C ALA A 95 2.53 -3.78 -10.09
N ASN A 96 3.67 -3.49 -9.46
CA ASN A 96 3.75 -3.25 -8.03
C ASN A 96 2.96 -2.00 -7.60
N PHE A 97 2.99 -0.94 -8.40
CA PHE A 97 2.18 0.26 -8.16
C PHE A 97 0.68 -0.02 -8.23
N PHE A 98 0.20 -0.75 -9.24
CA PHE A 98 -1.22 -1.10 -9.33
C PHE A 98 -1.65 -2.08 -8.23
N ARG A 99 -0.76 -2.98 -7.79
CA ARG A 99 -0.99 -3.80 -6.58
C ARG A 99 -1.10 -2.94 -5.32
N LEU A 100 -0.29 -1.89 -5.18
CA LEU A 100 -0.42 -0.95 -4.09
C LEU A 100 -1.74 -0.17 -4.18
N VAL A 101 -2.08 0.35 -5.36
CA VAL A 101 -3.36 1.05 -5.58
C VAL A 101 -4.56 0.15 -5.31
N SER A 102 -4.49 -1.14 -5.63
CA SER A 102 -5.57 -2.09 -5.33
C SER A 102 -5.71 -2.35 -3.83
N VAL A 103 -4.62 -2.40 -3.07
CA VAL A 103 -4.66 -2.42 -1.60
C VAL A 103 -5.25 -1.13 -1.05
N LEU A 104 -4.83 0.02 -1.58
CA LEU A 104 -5.35 1.35 -1.19
C LEU A 104 -6.80 1.56 -1.63
N SER A 105 -7.30 0.83 -2.63
CA SER A 105 -8.67 0.95 -3.12
C SER A 105 -9.70 0.67 -2.03
N GLY A 106 -9.39 -0.22 -1.08
CA GLY A 106 -10.23 -0.47 0.08
C GLY A 106 -10.33 0.75 1.01
N VAL A 107 -9.20 1.43 1.24
CA VAL A 107 -9.15 2.67 2.04
C VAL A 107 -9.88 3.81 1.32
N ILE A 108 -9.67 3.94 0.00
CA ILE A 108 -10.37 4.92 -0.84
C ILE A 108 -11.88 4.66 -0.81
N ALA A 109 -12.30 3.39 -0.91
CA ALA A 109 -13.71 3.01 -0.83
C ALA A 109 -14.30 3.36 0.54
N MET A 110 -13.59 3.07 1.64
CA MET A 110 -14.00 3.45 2.99
C MET A 110 -14.17 4.98 3.13
N GLY A 111 -13.22 5.76 2.61
CA GLY A 111 -13.32 7.22 2.57
C GLY A 111 -14.53 7.72 1.78
N ARG A 112 -14.81 7.12 0.62
CA ARG A 112 -16.02 7.41 -0.17
C ARG A 112 -17.29 7.05 0.59
N THR A 113 -17.33 5.92 1.29
CA THR A 113 -18.49 5.54 2.13
C THR A 113 -18.71 6.55 3.26
N LEU A 114 -17.65 7.01 3.92
CA LEU A 114 -17.74 8.06 4.94
C LEU A 114 -18.27 9.37 4.35
N GLU A 115 -17.83 9.75 3.14
CA GLU A 115 -18.35 10.94 2.47
C GLU A 115 -19.82 10.77 2.05
N MET A 116 -20.24 9.57 1.63
CA MET A 116 -21.65 9.25 1.35
C MET A 116 -22.53 9.38 2.60
N LEU A 117 -22.04 8.92 3.76
CA LEU A 117 -22.73 9.07 5.05
C LEU A 117 -22.76 10.54 5.49
N ARG A 118 -21.64 11.25 5.35
CA ARG A 118 -21.51 12.67 5.69
C ARG A 118 -22.32 13.60 4.78
N SER A 119 -22.57 13.21 3.54
CA SER A 119 -23.38 13.95 2.57
C SER A 119 -24.88 13.66 2.67
N TRP A 120 -25.30 12.72 3.54
CA TRP A 120 -26.69 12.35 3.77
C TRP A 120 -27.43 11.90 2.50
N GLN A 121 -26.72 11.36 1.50
CA GLN A 121 -27.32 10.85 0.26
C GLN A 121 -28.38 9.77 0.54
N LYS A 122 -28.13 8.93 1.56
CA LYS A 122 -29.11 7.97 2.08
C LYS A 122 -29.33 8.25 3.58
N PRO A 123 -30.39 8.98 3.95
CA PRO A 123 -30.55 9.48 5.32
C PRO A 123 -30.72 8.35 6.34
N VAL A 124 -31.43 7.26 5.99
CA VAL A 124 -31.62 6.10 6.87
C VAL A 124 -30.28 5.48 7.30
N TYR A 125 -29.37 5.24 6.34
CA TYR A 125 -28.05 4.69 6.64
C TYR A 125 -27.17 5.66 7.44
N SER A 126 -27.31 6.96 7.19
CA SER A 126 -26.56 8.01 7.91
C SER A 126 -27.02 8.13 9.37
N VAL A 127 -28.33 8.05 9.62
CA VAL A 127 -28.91 8.01 10.97
C VAL A 127 -28.52 6.72 11.69
N LEU A 128 -28.63 5.56 11.03
CA LEU A 128 -28.22 4.28 11.62
C LEU A 128 -26.73 4.29 12.01
N PHE A 129 -25.87 4.79 11.13
CA PHE A 129 -24.44 4.94 11.41
C PHE A 129 -24.21 5.84 12.63
N LEU A 130 -24.91 6.98 12.71
CA LEU A 130 -24.79 7.90 13.84
C LEU A 130 -25.26 7.26 15.16
N MET A 131 -26.36 6.48 15.13
CA MET A 131 -26.84 5.74 16.29
C MET A 131 -25.82 4.71 16.76
N VAL A 132 -25.27 3.89 15.85
CA VAL A 132 -24.21 2.92 16.17
C VAL A 132 -22.96 3.61 16.71
N PHE A 133 -22.56 4.73 16.10
CA PHE A 133 -21.45 5.55 16.57
C PHE A 133 -21.66 6.04 18.01
N LEU A 134 -22.84 6.58 18.33
CA LEU A 134 -23.15 7.04 19.69
C LEU A 134 -23.12 5.90 20.71
N VAL A 135 -23.62 4.71 20.36
CA VAL A 135 -23.55 3.52 21.22
C VAL A 135 -22.09 3.11 21.48
N LEU A 136 -21.24 3.09 20.44
CA LEU A 136 -19.81 2.77 20.58
C LEU A 136 -19.06 3.81 21.43
N VAL A 137 -19.43 5.08 21.34
CA VAL A 137 -18.84 6.15 22.18
C VAL A 137 -19.31 6.04 23.64
N ALA A 138 -20.55 5.63 23.88
CA ALA A 138 -21.06 5.40 25.24
C ALA A 138 -20.35 4.20 25.91
N TYR A 139 -20.11 3.12 25.16
CA TYR A 139 -19.50 1.87 25.61
C TYR A 139 -18.20 1.56 24.85
N PRO A 140 -17.07 2.22 25.21
CA PRO A 140 -15.81 2.04 24.48
C PRO A 140 -15.23 0.62 24.57
N GLU A 141 -15.61 -0.14 25.60
CA GLU A 141 -15.25 -1.56 25.74
C GLU A 141 -15.77 -2.41 24.58
N LEU A 142 -16.84 -1.97 23.90
CA LEU A 142 -17.42 -2.65 22.74
C LEU A 142 -16.67 -2.37 21.43
N ILE A 143 -15.77 -1.37 21.40
CA ILE A 143 -15.04 -0.99 20.19
C ILE A 143 -14.19 -2.16 19.68
N LEU A 144 -13.34 -2.74 20.54
CA LEU A 144 -12.46 -3.84 20.14
C LEU A 144 -13.25 -5.09 19.70
N PRO A 145 -14.24 -5.60 20.45
CA PRO A 145 -15.10 -6.70 20.00
C PRO A 145 -15.81 -6.41 18.67
N SER A 146 -16.35 -5.20 18.49
CA SER A 146 -17.07 -4.85 17.25
C SER A 146 -16.16 -4.86 16.01
N ILE A 147 -14.91 -4.38 16.15
CA ILE A 147 -13.92 -4.41 15.06
C ILE A 147 -13.54 -5.87 14.72
N LEU A 148 -13.29 -6.71 15.73
CA LEU A 148 -12.95 -8.11 15.52
C LEU A 148 -14.10 -8.88 14.85
N LEU A 149 -15.34 -8.67 15.31
CA LEU A 149 -16.54 -9.25 14.70
C LEU A 149 -16.72 -8.77 13.26
N TYR A 150 -16.49 -7.49 12.98
CA TYR A 150 -16.56 -6.94 11.62
C TYR A 150 -15.52 -7.57 10.69
N ILE A 151 -14.26 -7.69 11.12
CA ILE A 151 -13.20 -8.33 10.34
C ILE A 151 -13.51 -9.82 10.12
N ALA A 152 -13.99 -10.52 11.15
CA ALA A 152 -14.38 -11.93 11.04
C ALA A 152 -15.55 -12.12 10.06
N PHE A 153 -16.58 -11.28 10.16
CA PHE A 153 -17.72 -11.28 9.25
C PHE A 153 -17.28 -10.99 7.80
N LEU A 154 -16.44 -9.97 7.58
CA LEU A 154 -15.86 -9.69 6.27
C LEU A 154 -15.06 -10.88 5.74
N GLY A 155 -14.25 -11.51 6.58
CA GLY A 155 -13.49 -12.71 6.24
C GLY A 155 -14.40 -13.85 5.80
N LEU A 156 -15.48 -14.10 6.54
CA LEU A 156 -16.45 -15.16 6.25
C LEU A 156 -17.28 -14.85 4.98
N CYS A 157 -17.68 -13.60 4.78
CA CYS A 157 -18.34 -13.17 3.54
C CYS A 157 -17.41 -13.35 2.34
N ARG A 158 -16.13 -12.94 2.46
CA ARG A 158 -15.13 -13.13 1.41
C ARG A 158 -14.79 -14.60 1.18
N TYR A 159 -14.89 -15.45 2.20
CA TYR A 159 -14.71 -16.89 2.07
C TYR A 159 -15.70 -17.51 1.06
N ARG A 160 -16.94 -17.02 1.00
CA ARG A 160 -17.94 -17.49 0.01
C ARG A 160 -17.53 -17.17 -1.43
N GLY A 161 -16.85 -16.05 -1.65
CA GLY A 161 -16.33 -15.61 -2.95
C GLY A 161 -14.89 -16.01 -3.22
N ARG A 162 -14.32 -16.94 -2.42
CA ARG A 162 -12.91 -17.34 -2.56
C ARG A 162 -12.64 -17.92 -3.95
N PRO A 163 -11.56 -17.51 -4.63
CA PRO A 163 -11.13 -18.17 -5.87
C PRO A 163 -10.81 -19.64 -5.58
N ARG A 164 -11.52 -20.54 -6.26
CA ARG A 164 -11.35 -22.00 -6.14
C ARG A 164 -10.34 -22.57 -7.14
N HIS A 165 -9.95 -21.78 -8.11
CA HIS A 165 -9.04 -22.19 -9.17
C HIS A 165 -7.61 -22.08 -8.64
N PRO A 166 -6.68 -22.95 -9.09
CA PRO A 166 -5.28 -22.85 -8.68
C PRO A 166 -4.74 -21.46 -8.98
N VAL A 167 -3.70 -21.05 -8.24
CA VAL A 167 -3.06 -19.74 -8.45
C VAL A 167 -2.35 -19.81 -9.79
N HIS A 168 -2.97 -19.27 -10.83
CA HIS A 168 -2.36 -19.15 -12.14
C HIS A 168 -1.51 -17.88 -12.16
N MET A 169 -0.48 -17.86 -13.00
CA MET A 169 0.25 -16.63 -13.26
C MET A 169 -0.67 -15.64 -13.99
N ASP A 170 -1.20 -14.67 -13.25
CA ASP A 170 -2.09 -13.66 -13.80
C ASP A 170 -1.31 -12.73 -14.74
N ILE A 171 -1.45 -12.97 -16.04
CA ILE A 171 -0.85 -12.16 -17.12
C ILE A 171 -1.28 -10.69 -16.98
N ARG A 172 -2.51 -10.44 -16.49
CA ARG A 172 -3.03 -9.09 -16.19
C ARG A 172 -2.35 -8.44 -15.00
N LEU A 173 -2.21 -9.17 -13.89
CA LEU A 173 -1.60 -8.66 -12.68
C LEU A 173 -0.10 -8.35 -12.89
N SER A 174 0.55 -9.13 -13.76
CA SER A 174 1.95 -8.94 -14.17
C SER A 174 2.13 -7.94 -15.32
N HIS A 175 1.06 -7.28 -15.78
CA HIS A 175 1.07 -6.33 -16.92
C HIS A 175 1.73 -6.89 -18.19
N ALA A 176 1.56 -8.18 -18.46
CA ALA A 176 2.19 -8.90 -19.58
C ALA A 176 1.28 -9.06 -20.82
N GLU A 177 0.04 -8.57 -20.78
CA GLU A 177 -0.96 -8.79 -21.86
C GLU A 177 -0.73 -7.86 -23.08
N THR A 178 -0.23 -6.65 -22.86
CA THR A 178 0.18 -5.69 -23.92
C THR A 178 1.35 -4.82 -23.45
N PRO A 179 2.53 -5.39 -23.20
CA PRO A 179 3.71 -4.58 -22.90
C PRO A 179 4.07 -3.77 -24.15
N TYR A 180 4.47 -2.51 -23.96
CA TYR A 180 5.14 -1.80 -25.04
C TYR A 180 6.38 -2.61 -25.44
N PRO A 181 6.70 -2.76 -26.74
CA PRO A 181 7.83 -3.59 -27.18
C PRO A 181 9.15 -3.19 -26.51
N ASP A 182 9.29 -1.90 -26.19
CA ASP A 182 10.43 -1.34 -25.48
C ASP A 182 10.52 -1.74 -23.98
N GLU A 183 9.40 -2.08 -23.32
CA GLU A 183 9.41 -2.52 -21.90
C GLU A 183 9.86 -3.97 -21.74
N LEU A 184 9.56 -4.85 -22.71
CA LEU A 184 10.15 -6.19 -22.72
C LEU A 184 11.61 -6.12 -23.12
N ASP A 185 11.94 -5.28 -24.09
CA ASP A 185 13.31 -5.10 -24.53
C ASP A 185 14.23 -4.59 -23.41
N GLU A 186 13.72 -3.78 -22.48
CA GLU A 186 14.41 -3.37 -21.25
C GLU A 186 14.70 -4.53 -20.29
N GLU A 187 13.82 -5.54 -20.22
CA GLU A 187 14.01 -6.73 -19.36
C GLU A 187 15.01 -7.73 -19.94
N PHE A 188 15.19 -7.76 -21.26
CA PHE A 188 16.14 -8.64 -21.94
C PHE A 188 17.50 -7.98 -22.22
N ASP A 189 17.63 -6.67 -21.96
CA ASP A 189 18.89 -5.96 -22.16
C ASP A 189 19.87 -6.25 -21.02
N THR A 190 21.14 -6.42 -21.38
CA THR A 190 22.21 -6.66 -20.40
C THR A 190 22.63 -5.34 -19.75
N PHE A 191 23.23 -5.39 -18.57
CA PHE A 191 23.89 -4.23 -17.97
C PHE A 191 25.41 -4.36 -18.14
N PRO A 192 26.10 -3.45 -18.87
CA PRO A 192 25.62 -2.22 -19.53
C PRO A 192 24.83 -2.46 -20.84
N SER A 193 23.95 -1.50 -21.18
CA SER A 193 23.00 -1.61 -22.29
C SER A 193 23.67 -1.86 -23.64
N THR A 194 23.12 -2.82 -24.38
CA THR A 194 23.54 -3.16 -25.75
C THR A 194 22.78 -2.37 -26.82
N ARG A 195 21.80 -1.55 -26.40
CA ARG A 195 20.88 -0.83 -27.29
C ARG A 195 21.43 0.51 -27.75
N SER A 196 20.84 1.05 -28.83
CA SER A 196 21.25 2.33 -29.38
C SER A 196 21.05 3.47 -28.38
N ASN A 197 21.92 4.48 -28.45
CA ASN A 197 21.85 5.65 -27.56
C ASN A 197 20.50 6.38 -27.62
N GLU A 198 19.82 6.37 -28.76
CA GLU A 198 18.48 6.97 -28.92
C GLU A 198 17.41 6.23 -28.10
N MET A 199 17.46 4.89 -28.08
CA MET A 199 16.55 4.07 -27.27
C MET A 199 16.76 4.32 -25.78
N VAL A 200 18.04 4.39 -25.35
CA VAL A 200 18.40 4.68 -23.95
C VAL A 200 17.90 6.08 -23.54
N ARG A 201 18.04 7.09 -24.40
CA ARG A 201 17.51 8.44 -24.15
C ARG A 201 16.00 8.44 -23.96
N MET A 202 15.26 7.74 -24.83
CA MET A 202 13.80 7.65 -24.74
C MET A 202 13.35 6.97 -23.44
N ARG A 203 14.01 5.87 -23.03
CA ARG A 203 13.74 5.20 -21.73
C ARG A 203 14.02 6.11 -20.55
N TYR A 204 15.12 6.87 -20.61
CA TYR A 204 15.47 7.84 -19.58
C TYR A 204 14.44 8.97 -19.46
N ASP A 205 14.00 9.57 -20.57
CA ASP A 205 13.00 10.64 -20.57
C ASP A 205 11.65 10.15 -20.03
N ARG A 206 11.26 8.92 -20.37
CA ARG A 206 10.08 8.27 -19.80
C ARG A 206 10.21 8.12 -18.28
N LEU A 207 11.35 7.60 -17.80
CA LEU A 207 11.61 7.46 -16.37
C LEU A 207 11.57 8.82 -15.67
N ARG A 208 12.17 9.85 -16.28
CA ARG A 208 12.16 11.24 -15.79
C ARG A 208 10.75 11.79 -15.67
N SER A 209 9.85 11.49 -16.62
CA SER A 209 8.45 11.93 -16.55
C SER A 209 7.69 11.32 -15.37
N VAL A 210 7.94 10.03 -15.07
CA VAL A 210 7.32 9.34 -13.91
C VAL A 210 7.94 9.84 -12.61
N ALA A 211 9.26 9.97 -12.56
CA ALA A 211 9.97 10.56 -11.43
C ALA A 211 9.47 11.98 -11.13
N GLY A 212 9.18 12.79 -12.15
CA GLY A 212 8.59 14.12 -12.00
C GLY A 212 7.22 14.10 -11.30
N ARG A 213 6.33 13.15 -11.64
CA ARG A 213 5.04 12.99 -10.95
C ARG A 213 5.19 12.52 -9.51
N ILE A 214 6.16 11.63 -9.26
CA ILE A 214 6.48 11.20 -7.89
C ILE A 214 7.04 12.39 -7.10
N GLN A 215 7.93 13.18 -7.69
CA GLN A 215 8.50 14.39 -7.10
C GLN A 215 7.42 15.41 -6.74
N THR A 216 6.41 15.63 -7.59
CA THR A 216 5.29 16.53 -7.23
C THR A 216 4.51 16.02 -6.02
N VAL A 217 4.21 14.71 -5.96
CA VAL A 217 3.48 14.11 -4.81
C VAL A 217 4.32 14.16 -3.53
N VAL A 218 5.62 13.86 -3.61
CA VAL A 218 6.54 13.94 -2.49
C VAL A 218 6.71 15.39 -2.01
N GLY A 219 6.78 16.35 -2.95
CA GLY A 219 6.80 17.77 -2.65
C GLY A 219 5.54 18.24 -1.93
N ASP A 220 4.36 17.84 -2.41
CA ASP A 220 3.08 18.12 -1.73
C ASP A 220 3.07 17.52 -0.31
N LEU A 221 3.52 16.29 -0.12
CA LEU A 221 3.63 15.68 1.21
C LEU A 221 4.62 16.42 2.12
N ALA A 222 5.77 16.81 1.58
CA ALA A 222 6.77 17.58 2.30
C ALA A 222 6.21 18.93 2.76
N THR A 223 5.52 19.68 1.88
CA THR A 223 4.90 20.96 2.28
C THR A 223 3.82 20.79 3.36
N GLN A 224 3.04 19.72 3.34
CA GLN A 224 2.07 19.42 4.41
C GLN A 224 2.79 19.09 5.73
N GLY A 225 3.87 18.31 5.67
CA GLY A 225 4.70 17.99 6.83
C GLY A 225 5.39 19.22 7.42
N GLU A 226 5.92 20.10 6.57
CA GLU A 226 6.54 21.36 6.98
C GLU A 226 5.55 22.30 7.65
N ARG A 227 4.31 22.39 7.14
CA ARG A 227 3.24 23.17 7.80
C ARG A 227 2.91 22.61 9.20
N LEU A 228 2.90 21.28 9.36
CA LEU A 228 2.72 20.67 10.67
C LEU A 228 3.89 20.97 11.60
N GLN A 229 5.12 20.89 11.10
CA GLN A 229 6.31 21.24 11.86
C GLN A 229 6.34 22.74 12.23
N ALA A 230 5.88 23.60 11.32
CA ALA A 230 5.79 25.05 11.51
C ALA A 230 4.86 25.44 12.67
N LEU A 231 3.88 24.60 13.02
CA LEU A 231 3.05 24.84 14.20
C LEU A 231 3.85 24.86 15.51
N LEU A 232 4.94 24.09 15.59
CA LEU A 232 5.75 23.92 16.81
C LEU A 232 7.15 24.54 16.71
N SER A 233 7.64 24.85 15.51
CA SER A 233 9.00 25.37 15.30
C SER A 233 9.15 26.86 15.56
N TRP A 234 8.10 27.55 16.02
CA TRP A 234 8.06 29.00 16.30
C TRP A 234 8.47 29.89 15.12
N ARG A 235 8.47 29.35 13.89
CA ARG A 235 8.86 30.09 12.68
C ARG A 235 7.97 31.31 12.43
N ASP A 236 6.67 31.16 12.69
CA ASP A 236 5.73 32.27 12.79
C ASP A 236 5.27 32.44 14.24
N PRO A 237 5.88 33.37 15.02
CA PRO A 237 5.63 33.47 16.46
C PRO A 237 4.15 33.77 16.78
N ARG A 238 3.44 34.48 15.90
CA ARG A 238 2.01 34.76 16.05
C ARG A 238 1.13 33.52 15.84
N ALA A 239 1.46 32.71 14.84
CA ALA A 239 0.70 31.51 14.50
C ALA A 239 0.94 30.41 15.55
N THR A 240 2.20 30.17 15.91
CA THR A 240 2.56 29.22 16.97
C THR A 240 1.97 29.63 18.31
N PHE A 241 1.98 30.92 18.67
CA PHE A 241 1.34 31.40 19.90
C PHE A 241 -0.16 31.11 19.95
N LEU A 242 -0.90 31.43 18.87
CA LEU A 242 -2.33 31.12 18.76
C LEU A 242 -2.59 29.61 18.86
N PHE A 243 -1.74 28.80 18.24
CA PHE A 243 -1.83 27.34 18.31
C PHE A 243 -1.57 26.80 19.72
N VAL A 244 -0.52 27.25 20.39
CA VAL A 244 -0.19 26.85 21.78
C VAL A 244 -1.31 27.25 22.73
N LEU A 245 -1.85 28.46 22.60
CA LEU A 245 -2.98 28.92 23.41
C LEU A 245 -4.24 28.09 23.13
N LEU A 246 -4.53 27.75 21.87
CA LEU A 246 -5.60 26.82 21.52
C LEU A 246 -5.37 25.43 22.12
N CYS A 247 -4.15 24.92 22.12
CA CYS A 247 -3.79 23.65 22.75
C CYS A 247 -3.97 23.69 24.28
N LEU A 248 -3.63 24.80 24.95
CA LEU A 248 -3.85 24.99 26.39
C LEU A 248 -5.35 24.99 26.70
N PHE A 249 -6.16 25.74 25.95
CA PHE A 249 -7.61 25.72 26.12
C PHE A 249 -8.22 24.35 25.84
N ALA A 250 -7.73 23.66 24.80
CA ALA A 250 -8.15 22.29 24.50
C ALA A 250 -7.79 21.34 25.66
N ALA A 251 -6.58 21.42 26.23
CA ALA A 251 -6.16 20.61 27.36
C ALA A 251 -7.04 20.82 28.59
N ILE A 252 -7.36 22.07 28.93
CA ILE A 252 -8.30 22.40 30.02
C ILE A 252 -9.69 21.83 29.72
N GLY A 253 -10.18 21.99 28.48
CA GLY A 253 -11.46 21.44 28.05
C GLY A 253 -11.54 19.91 28.15
N PHE A 254 -10.49 19.21 27.72
CA PHE A 254 -10.39 17.74 27.81
C PHE A 254 -10.21 17.24 29.24
N TYR A 255 -9.65 18.05 30.14
CA TYR A 255 -9.60 17.73 31.56
C TYR A 255 -10.99 17.85 32.21
N ALA A 256 -11.75 18.90 31.88
CA ALA A 256 -13.06 19.15 32.46
C ALA A 256 -14.17 18.25 31.87
N VAL A 257 -14.07 17.88 30.59
CA VAL A 257 -15.09 17.11 29.88
C VAL A 257 -14.57 15.71 29.60
N PRO A 258 -15.30 14.63 29.97
CA PRO A 258 -14.86 13.28 29.68
C PRO A 258 -14.70 13.09 28.17
N PHE A 259 -13.61 12.47 27.76
CA PHE A 259 -13.24 12.26 26.34
C PHE A 259 -14.39 11.71 25.49
N ARG A 260 -15.25 10.86 26.06
CA ARG A 260 -16.44 10.29 25.40
C ARG A 260 -17.39 11.37 24.90
N VAL A 261 -17.66 12.41 25.70
CA VAL A 261 -18.56 13.50 25.32
C VAL A 261 -17.95 14.32 24.19
N VAL A 262 -16.63 14.55 24.22
CA VAL A 262 -15.95 15.29 23.15
C VAL A 262 -16.01 14.53 21.83
N VAL A 263 -15.75 13.22 21.84
CA VAL A 263 -15.86 12.38 20.63
C VAL A 263 -17.30 12.33 20.11
N ALA A 264 -18.30 12.22 21.00
CA ALA A 264 -19.71 12.23 20.62
C ALA A 264 -20.10 13.55 19.92
N LEU A 265 -19.76 14.69 20.54
CA LEU A 265 -20.03 16.03 19.98
C LEU A 265 -19.30 16.24 18.65
N TRP A 266 -18.04 15.81 18.57
CA TRP A 266 -17.25 15.91 17.34
C TRP A 266 -17.87 15.08 16.21
N GLY A 267 -18.27 13.85 16.49
CA GLY A 267 -18.96 13.00 15.51
C GLY A 267 -20.30 13.58 15.07
N LEU A 268 -21.13 14.04 16.02
CA LEU A 268 -22.40 14.71 15.72
C LEU A 268 -22.21 15.96 14.85
N TYR A 269 -21.18 16.76 15.14
CA TYR A 269 -20.85 17.94 14.34
C TYR A 269 -20.33 17.58 12.95
N GLY A 270 -19.47 16.57 12.83
CA GLY A 270 -18.91 16.10 11.57
C GLY A 270 -19.97 15.50 10.64
N PHE A 271 -20.84 14.65 11.18
CA PHE A 271 -21.93 13.99 10.47
C PHE A 271 -23.23 14.80 10.47
N ARG A 272 -23.21 16.09 10.85
CA ARG A 272 -24.41 16.94 10.82
C ARG A 272 -25.07 16.98 9.42
N PRO A 273 -26.41 17.11 9.35
CA PRO A 273 -27.11 17.22 8.07
C PRO A 273 -26.56 18.37 7.20
N PRO A 274 -26.52 18.20 5.87
CA PRO A 274 -25.91 19.16 4.95
C PRO A 274 -26.61 20.54 5.00
N LYS A 275 -27.89 20.59 5.41
CA LYS A 275 -28.65 21.84 5.60
C LYS A 275 -28.01 22.80 6.61
N PHE A 276 -27.22 22.29 7.54
CA PHE A 276 -26.53 23.08 8.58
C PHE A 276 -25.05 23.32 8.28
N ARG A 277 -24.57 23.01 7.06
CA ARG A 277 -23.16 23.13 6.69
C ARG A 277 -22.93 24.34 5.79
N SER A 278 -22.04 25.24 6.20
CA SER A 278 -21.50 26.29 5.33
C SER A 278 -20.57 25.69 4.28
N LYS A 279 -20.64 26.19 3.03
CA LYS A 279 -19.74 25.77 1.92
C LYS A 279 -18.33 26.38 2.01
N LEU A 280 -18.10 27.28 2.97
CA LEU A 280 -16.82 27.97 3.17
C LEU A 280 -15.81 27.04 3.88
N PRO A 281 -14.50 27.16 3.56
CA PRO A 281 -13.46 26.40 4.25
C PRO A 281 -13.43 26.79 5.75
N SER A 282 -13.14 25.81 6.61
CA SER A 282 -13.08 26.10 8.05
C SER A 282 -11.94 27.07 8.37
N PRO A 283 -12.11 27.96 9.37
CA PRO A 283 -11.06 28.91 9.74
C PRO A 283 -9.75 28.23 10.13
N ALA A 284 -9.82 27.05 10.76
CA ALA A 284 -8.64 26.23 11.07
C ALA A 284 -7.90 25.72 9.82
N LEU A 285 -8.63 25.32 8.77
CA LEU A 285 -8.02 24.88 7.52
C LEU A 285 -7.41 26.05 6.74
N SER A 286 -8.04 27.23 6.80
CA SER A 286 -7.51 28.46 6.24
C SER A 286 -6.25 28.93 6.99
N PHE A 287 -6.21 28.82 8.31
CA PHE A 287 -5.02 29.08 9.13
C PHE A 287 -3.88 28.11 8.76
N PHE A 288 -4.16 26.81 8.70
CA PHE A 288 -3.16 25.81 8.36
C PHE A 288 -2.56 26.01 6.96
N ARG A 289 -3.38 26.38 5.97
CA ARG A 289 -2.90 26.70 4.61
C ARG A 289 -2.03 27.94 4.52
N ARG A 290 -2.11 28.85 5.51
CA ARG A 290 -1.31 30.09 5.57
C ARG A 290 0.03 29.90 6.30
N LEU A 291 0.27 28.73 6.88
CA LEU A 291 1.55 28.44 7.55
C LEU A 291 2.70 28.37 6.53
N PRO A 292 3.90 28.78 6.95
CA PRO A 292 5.05 28.87 6.07
C PRO A 292 5.53 27.47 5.67
N THR A 293 6.00 27.37 4.43
CA THR A 293 6.62 26.17 3.85
C THR A 293 8.02 26.51 3.36
N ASN A 294 8.95 25.56 3.36
CA ASN A 294 10.29 25.78 2.81
C ASN A 294 10.34 25.62 1.29
N ALA A 295 9.21 25.29 0.64
CA ALA A 295 9.13 25.23 -0.82
C ALA A 295 9.64 26.51 -1.51
N ASP A 296 9.37 27.69 -0.95
CA ASP A 296 9.82 28.98 -1.49
C ASP A 296 11.31 29.27 -1.26
N SER A 297 11.99 28.45 -0.44
CA SER A 297 13.44 28.53 -0.19
C SER A 297 14.26 27.53 -1.00
N LEU A 298 13.60 26.72 -1.83
CA LEU A 298 14.25 25.84 -2.80
C LEU A 298 14.59 26.64 -4.06
N LEU A 299 15.83 26.47 -4.57
CA LEU A 299 16.33 27.03 -5.82
C LEU A 299 15.79 26.25 -7.04
#